data_AF-A0A6B3F668-F1
#
_entry.id   AF-A0A6B3F668-F1
#
_cell.length_a   1.000
_cell.length_b   1.000
_cell.length_c   1.000
_cell.angle_alpha   90.00
_cell.angle_beta   90.00
_cell.angle_gamma   90.00
#
_symmetry.space_group_name_H-M   'P 1'
#
loop_
_entity.id
_entity.type
_entity.pdbx_description
1 polymer ?
#
loop_
_entity_poly.entity_id
_entity_poly.type
_entity_poly.pdbx_seq_one_letter_code
_entity_poly.pdbx_strand_id
1 'polypeptide(L)'
;LPGFLDAVLSGGVDIVQLRDKSLEAAEELELLQVLADACRRHGKLLAVNDRADIAHAARADVLHLGQGDLPVPAARALTGPGTLIGRSTH
;
A
#
# COMPACT_ATOMS: atom_id res chain seq x y z
N LEU A 1 -5.76 9.29 13.11
CA LEU A 1 -5.09 8.22 12.33
C LEU A 1 -3.75 7.78 12.94
N PRO A 2 -2.79 8.67 13.27
CA PRO A 2 -1.46 8.25 13.76
C PRO A 2 -1.50 7.37 15.01
N GLY A 3 -2.25 7.76 16.06
CA GLY A 3 -2.34 6.96 17.28
C GLY A 3 -2.98 5.58 17.09
N PHE A 4 -3.89 5.44 16.11
CA PHE A 4 -4.44 4.13 15.74
C PHE A 4 -3.37 3.26 15.09
N LEU A 5 -2.62 3.83 14.13
CA LEU A 5 -1.54 3.11 13.45
C LEU A 5 -0.44 2.67 14.43
N ASP A 6 -0.01 3.57 15.32
CA ASP A 6 0.99 3.23 16.32
C ASP A 6 0.52 2.11 17.25
N ALA A 7 -0.77 2.09 17.63
CA ALA A 7 -1.34 1.03 18.46
C ALA A 7 -1.35 -0.33 17.74
N VAL A 8 -1.79 -0.40 16.48
CA VAL A 8 -1.86 -1.68 15.75
C VAL A 8 -0.47 -2.20 15.38
N LEU A 9 0.46 -1.32 15.00
CA LEU A 9 1.84 -1.70 14.66
C LEU A 9 2.59 -2.19 15.90
N SER A 10 2.43 -1.52 17.05
CA SER A 10 2.97 -1.99 18.34
C SER A 10 2.33 -3.30 18.80
N GLY A 11 1.10 -3.58 18.36
CA GLY A 11 0.36 -4.81 18.62
C GLY A 11 0.83 -6.02 17.80
N GLY A 12 1.88 -5.87 16.97
CA GLY A 12 2.47 -6.97 16.21
C GLY A 12 2.00 -7.08 14.76
N VAL A 13 1.29 -6.07 14.22
CA VAL A 13 0.97 -6.03 12.78
C VAL A 13 2.25 -5.80 11.97
N ASP A 14 2.49 -6.64 10.96
CA ASP A 14 3.67 -6.56 10.10
C ASP A 14 3.47 -5.76 8.80
N ILE A 15 2.23 -5.70 8.31
CA ILE A 15 1.88 -5.05 7.05
C ILE A 15 0.55 -4.30 7.24
N VAL A 16 0.51 -3.04 6.82
CA VAL A 16 -0.72 -2.23 6.78
C VAL A 16 -1.07 -1.94 5.33
N GLN A 17 -2.33 -2.13 4.96
CA GLN A 17 -2.84 -1.81 3.63
C GLN A 17 -3.87 -0.69 3.70
N LEU A 18 -3.73 0.35 2.88
CA LEU A 18 -4.82 1.28 2.62
C LEU A 18 -5.72 0.70 1.53
N ARG A 19 -7.00 0.50 1.85
CA ARG A 19 -8.00 -0.03 0.93
C ARG A 19 -9.31 0.73 1.09
N ASP A 20 -9.41 1.82 0.36
CA ASP A 20 -10.66 2.55 0.19
C ASP A 20 -10.82 2.87 -1.30
N LYS A 21 -11.88 2.33 -1.91
CA LYS A 21 -12.14 2.47 -3.35
C LYS A 21 -12.85 3.78 -3.72
N SER A 22 -13.15 4.61 -2.72
CA SER A 22 -13.85 5.88 -2.92
C SER A 22 -12.93 7.11 -2.90
N LEU A 23 -11.65 6.93 -2.55
CA LEU A 23 -10.69 8.02 -2.46
C LEU A 23 -10.21 8.49 -3.84
N GLU A 24 -10.08 9.80 -3.97
CA GLU A 24 -9.38 10.41 -5.09
C GLU A 24 -7.86 10.30 -4.91
N ALA A 25 -7.12 10.36 -6.02
CA ALA A 25 -5.67 10.13 -6.05
C ALA A 25 -4.88 11.01 -5.05
N ALA A 26 -5.21 12.30 -4.95
CA ALA A 26 -4.51 13.23 -4.06
C ALA A 26 -4.76 12.89 -2.58
N GLU A 27 -6.00 12.63 -2.21
CA GLU A 27 -6.40 12.26 -0.84
C GLU A 27 -5.77 10.92 -0.43
N GLU A 28 -5.75 9.96 -1.35
CA GLU A 28 -5.11 8.66 -1.15
C GLU A 28 -3.60 8.82 -0.87
N LEU A 29 -2.90 9.68 -1.63
CA LEU A 29 -1.48 9.94 -1.41
C LEU A 29 -1.20 10.64 -0.08
N GLU A 30 -2.04 11.58 0.34
CA GLU A 30 -1.92 12.24 1.65
C GLU A 30 -2.06 11.24 2.80
N LEU A 31 -3.03 10.33 2.72
CA LEU A 31 -3.20 9.27 3.72
C LEU A 31 -2.04 8.27 3.69
N LEU A 32 -1.59 7.87 2.50
CA LEU A 32 -0.45 6.96 2.35
C LEU A 32 0.82 7.54 2.94
N GLN A 33 1.04 8.86 2.88
CA GLN A 33 2.18 9.49 3.54
C GLN A 33 2.12 9.30 5.06
N VAL A 34 0.96 9.50 5.68
CA VAL A 34 0.75 9.27 7.12
C VAL A 34 0.99 7.81 7.49
N LEU A 35 0.50 6.87 6.68
CA LEU A 35 0.69 5.45 6.88
C LEU A 35 2.16 5.03 6.70
N ALA A 36 2.84 5.54 5.67
CA ALA A 36 4.23 5.24 5.37
C ALA A 36 5.15 5.69 6.51
N ASP A 37 4.91 6.87 7.07
CA ASP A 37 5.69 7.37 8.21
C ASP A 37 5.47 6.52 9.46
N ALA A 38 4.26 6.03 9.70
CA ALA A 38 4.00 5.09 10.78
C ALA A 38 4.71 3.74 10.55
N CYS A 39 4.50 3.11 9.39
CA CYS A 39 5.14 1.84 9.06
C CYS A 39 6.67 1.93 9.17
N ARG A 40 7.29 3.01 8.67
CA ARG A 40 8.74 3.22 8.77
C ARG A 40 9.24 3.32 10.21
N ARG A 41 8.54 4.04 11.10
CA ARG A 41 8.91 4.14 12.52
C ARG A 41 8.89 2.78 13.23
N HIS A 42 8.01 1.89 12.80
CA HIS A 42 7.85 0.54 13.39
C HIS A 42 8.59 -0.56 12.62
N GLY A 43 9.31 -0.22 11.55
CA GLY A 43 10.00 -1.19 10.70
C GLY A 43 9.07 -2.18 9.99
N LYS A 44 7.85 -1.75 9.67
CA LYS A 44 6.78 -2.54 9.05
C LYS A 44 6.53 -2.09 7.60
N LEU A 45 5.76 -2.88 6.85
CA LEU A 45 5.50 -2.62 5.43
C LEU A 45 4.19 -1.87 5.19
N LEU A 46 4.18 -1.02 4.18
CA LEU A 46 2.98 -0.39 3.63
C LEU A 46 2.55 -1.04 2.31
N ALA A 47 1.27 -1.35 2.20
CA ALA A 47 0.64 -1.85 0.99
C ALA A 47 -0.37 -0.85 0.41
N VAL A 48 -0.32 -0.67 -0.91
CA VAL A 48 -1.34 0.04 -1.69
C VAL A 48 -2.22 -0.98 -2.41
N ASN A 49 -3.51 -0.73 -2.44
CA ASN A 49 -4.49 -1.61 -3.07
C ASN A 49 -4.82 -1.13 -4.50
N ASP A 50 -4.80 -2.06 -5.46
CA ASP A 50 -5.25 -1.97 -6.87
C ASP A 50 -4.46 -0.99 -7.77
N ARG A 51 -4.10 0.19 -7.26
CA ARG A 51 -3.59 1.33 -8.01
C ARG A 51 -2.07 1.36 -8.10
N ALA A 52 -1.53 0.86 -9.20
CA ALA A 52 -0.08 0.80 -9.43
C ALA A 52 0.58 2.18 -9.60
N ASP A 53 -0.15 3.15 -10.15
CA ASP A 53 0.24 4.56 -10.23
C ASP A 53 0.44 5.17 -8.83
N ILE A 54 -0.51 4.91 -7.92
CA ILE A 54 -0.44 5.36 -6.54
C ILE A 54 0.66 4.63 -5.78
N ALA A 55 0.81 3.32 -5.96
CA ALA A 55 1.91 2.57 -5.35
C ALA A 55 3.29 3.10 -5.76
N HIS A 56 3.46 3.44 -7.03
CA HIS A 56 4.66 4.08 -7.53
C HIS A 56 4.89 5.46 -6.89
N ALA A 57 3.87 6.33 -6.91
CA ALA A 57 3.96 7.68 -6.38
C ALA A 57 4.24 7.71 -4.86
N ALA A 58 3.60 6.82 -4.10
CA ALA A 58 3.80 6.67 -2.66
C ALA A 58 5.07 5.90 -2.28
N ARG A 59 5.79 5.32 -3.26
CA ARG A 59 6.93 4.40 -3.04
C ARG A 59 6.58 3.27 -2.09
N ALA A 60 5.41 2.66 -2.30
CA ALA A 60 4.89 1.61 -1.44
C ALA A 60 5.77 0.34 -1.51
N ASP A 61 5.88 -0.35 -0.37
CA ASP A 61 6.63 -1.61 -0.28
C ASP A 61 5.89 -2.74 -1.02
N VAL A 62 4.55 -2.70 -0.96
CA VAL A 62 3.67 -3.72 -1.55
C VAL A 62 2.59 -3.06 -2.40
N LEU A 63 2.32 -3.62 -3.58
CA LEU A 63 1.10 -3.42 -4.35
C LEU A 63 0.27 -4.69 -4.28
N HIS A 64 -0.99 -4.59 -3.85
CA HIS A 64 -1.91 -5.72 -3.81
C HIS A 64 -2.94 -5.62 -4.92
N LEU A 65 -3.15 -6.69 -5.69
CA LEU A 65 -4.03 -6.72 -6.85
C LEU A 65 -5.07 -7.85 -6.70
N GLY A 66 -6.34 -7.53 -6.89
CA GLY A 66 -7.42 -8.48 -7.10
C GLY A 66 -7.53 -8.96 -8.56
N GLN A 67 -8.50 -9.84 -8.81
CA GLN A 67 -8.62 -10.52 -10.11
C GLN A 67 -9.03 -9.59 -11.26
N GLY A 68 -9.76 -8.50 -10.98
CA GLY A 68 -10.19 -7.51 -11.96
C GLY A 68 -9.26 -6.30 -12.11
N ASP A 69 -8.19 -6.23 -11.33
CA ASP A 69 -7.26 -5.09 -11.35
C ASP A 69 -6.18 -5.27 -12.44
N LEU A 70 -5.22 -4.35 -12.49
CA LEU A 70 -4.15 -4.40 -13.50
C LEU A 70 -3.48 -5.79 -13.53
N PRO A 71 -3.22 -6.35 -14.73
CA PRO A 71 -2.40 -7.55 -14.86
C PRO A 71 -1.02 -7.33 -14.22
N VAL A 72 -0.50 -8.36 -13.55
CA VAL A 72 0.80 -8.31 -12.85
C VAL A 72 1.93 -7.75 -13.74
N PRO A 73 2.07 -8.12 -15.03
CA PRO A 73 3.11 -7.55 -15.88
C PRO A 73 3.00 -6.03 -16.08
N ALA A 74 1.78 -5.51 -16.23
CA ALA A 74 1.53 -4.07 -16.40
C ALA A 74 1.82 -3.31 -15.10
N ALA A 75 1.35 -3.85 -13.96
CA ALA A 75 1.66 -3.30 -12.65
C ALA A 75 3.18 -3.29 -12.35
N ARG A 76 3.89 -4.35 -12.76
CA ARG A 76 5.35 -4.45 -12.62
C ARG A 76 6.10 -3.42 -13.44
N ALA A 77 5.61 -3.11 -14.65
CA ALA A 77 6.22 -2.07 -15.49
C ALA A 77 6.18 -0.68 -14.84
N LEU A 78 5.15 -0.39 -14.04
CA LEU A 78 4.99 0.88 -13.31
C LEU A 78 5.79 0.91 -12.00
N THR A 79 5.71 -0.16 -11.21
CA THR A 79 6.28 -0.21 -9.86
C THR A 79 7.76 -0.58 -9.83
N GLY A 80 8.31 -1.09 -10.93
CA GLY A 80 9.70 -1.55 -11.00
C GLY A 80 9.91 -2.83 -10.19
N PRO A 81 11.15 -3.34 -10.09
CA PRO A 81 11.43 -4.65 -9.49
C PRO A 81 11.40 -4.66 -7.95
N GLY A 82 11.47 -3.51 -7.28
CA GLY A 82 11.60 -3.41 -5.82
C GLY A 82 10.29 -3.63 -5.06
N THR A 83 9.15 -3.27 -5.65
CA THR A 83 7.84 -3.40 -4.98
C THR A 83 7.36 -4.86 -4.98
N LEU A 84 6.92 -5.38 -3.84
CA LEU A 84 6.29 -6.70 -3.77
C LEU A 84 4.89 -6.63 -4.41
N ILE A 85 4.47 -7.68 -5.12
CA ILE A 85 3.13 -7.75 -5.70
C ILE A 85 2.34 -8.91 -5.07
N GLY A 86 1.31 -8.56 -4.31
CA GLY A 86 0.33 -9.50 -3.73
C GLY A 86 -0.84 -9.75 -4.68
N ARG A 87 -1.41 -10.96 -4.62
CA ARG A 87 -2.59 -11.35 -5.41
C ARG A 87 -3.65 -11.98 -4.53
N SER A 88 -4.90 -11.55 -4.69
CA SER A 88 -6.05 -12.27 -4.13
C SER A 88 -6.34 -13.52 -4.95
N THR A 89 -6.64 -14.65 -4.32
CA THR A 89 -7.06 -15.91 -4.96
C THR A 89 -8.39 -16.39 -4.39
N HIS A 90 -9.18 -17.12 -5.18
CA HIS A 90 -10.49 -17.68 -4.81
C HIS A 90 -10.59 -19.12 -5.28
#